data_AF-A0AAV1TVR2-F1
#
_entry.id   AF-A0AAV1TVR2-F1
#
_cell.length_a   1.000
_cell.length_b   1.000
_cell.length_c   1.000
_cell.angle_alpha   90.00
_cell.angle_beta   90.00
_cell.angle_gamma   90.00
#
_symmetry.space_group_name_H-M   'P 1'
#
loop_
_entity.id
_entity.type
_entity.pdbx_description
1 polymer ?
#
loop_
_entity_poly.entity_id
_entity_poly.type
_entity_poly.pdbx_seq_one_letter_code
_entity_poly.pdbx_strand_id
1 'polypeptide(L)'
;MASGFWFVEMTERAKLISAFVTPFGLFEWLRMPFGLKNAPQIYQLLVDNALYGYLTIGQRSSSDGPIDVFTDGEPETDRRPSVLGRRS
;
A
#
# COMPACT_ATOMS: atom_id res chain seq x y z
N MET A 1 -7.21 -8.39 -3.37
CA MET A 1 -6.42 -8.62 -2.14
C MET A 1 -7.06 -7.85 -1.00
N ALA A 2 -7.88 -8.50 -0.16
CA ALA A 2 -8.54 -7.83 0.97
C ALA A 2 -7.93 -8.22 2.33
N SER A 3 -7.37 -9.43 2.45
CA SER A 3 -6.81 -9.96 3.71
C SER A 3 -5.53 -9.27 4.19
N GLY A 4 -4.88 -8.45 3.36
CA GLY A 4 -3.59 -7.82 3.66
C GLY A 4 -3.60 -6.91 4.89
N PHE A 5 -4.71 -6.20 5.14
CA PHE A 5 -4.82 -5.30 6.29
C PHE A 5 -4.74 -6.03 7.63
N TRP A 6 -5.18 -7.30 7.67
CA TRP A 6 -5.26 -8.07 8.91
C TRP A 6 -3.88 -8.51 9.41
N PHE A 7 -2.83 -8.39 8.59
CA PHE A 7 -1.46 -8.60 9.02
C PHE A 7 -0.93 -7.41 9.85
N VAL A 8 -1.52 -6.22 9.72
CA VAL A 8 -1.06 -5.02 10.43
C VAL A 8 -1.62 -4.98 11.85
N GLU A 9 -0.74 -4.88 12.85
CA GLU A 9 -1.13 -4.68 14.25
C GLU A 9 -1.58 -3.25 14.51
N MET A 10 -2.64 -3.11 15.30
CA MET A 10 -3.06 -1.80 15.78
C MET A 10 -2.23 -1.36 16.98
N THR A 11 -1.87 -0.08 17.00
CA THR A 11 -1.31 0.56 18.20
C THR A 11 -2.39 0.64 19.29
N GLU A 12 -2.01 0.63 20.58
CA GLU A 12 -3.00 0.68 21.68
C GLU A 12 -3.99 1.84 21.54
N ARG A 13 -3.48 3.03 21.22
CA ARG A 13 -4.33 4.20 20.97
C ARG A 13 -5.36 3.92 19.87
N ALA A 14 -4.95 3.25 18.81
CA ALA A 14 -5.79 2.95 17.68
C ALA A 14 -6.86 1.87 18.00
N LYS A 15 -6.53 0.91 18.88
CA LYS A 15 -7.50 -0.07 19.40
C LYS A 15 -8.64 0.61 20.15
N LEU A 16 -8.30 1.51 21.08
CA LEU A 16 -9.28 2.23 21.90
C LEU A 16 -10.26 3.07 21.07
N ILE A 17 -9.76 3.79 20.04
CA ILE A 17 -10.63 4.64 19.19
C ILE A 17 -11.44 3.84 18.17
N SER A 18 -11.03 2.60 17.86
CA SER A 18 -11.71 1.76 16.88
C SER A 18 -12.70 0.79 17.53
N ALA A 19 -12.98 0.95 18.82
CA ALA A 19 -13.97 0.15 19.51
C ALA A 19 -15.36 0.31 18.90
N PHE A 20 -16.09 -0.79 18.80
CA PHE A 20 -17.45 -0.84 18.27
C PHE A 20 -18.39 -1.55 19.24
N VAL A 21 -19.66 -1.15 19.21
CA VAL A 21 -20.70 -1.69 20.07
C VAL A 21 -21.44 -2.80 19.34
N THR A 22 -21.57 -3.93 20.01
CA THR A 22 -22.45 -5.03 19.60
C THR A 22 -23.54 -5.22 20.66
N PRO A 23 -24.65 -5.90 20.34
CA PRO A 23 -25.65 -6.27 21.35
C PRO A 23 -25.09 -7.10 22.53
N PHE A 24 -23.90 -7.69 22.36
CA PHE A 24 -23.23 -8.53 23.37
C PHE A 24 -22.13 -7.79 24.16
N GLY A 25 -21.85 -6.53 23.84
CA GLY A 25 -20.83 -5.74 24.51
C GLY A 25 -19.98 -4.87 23.57
N LEU A 26 -18.95 -4.26 24.14
CA LEU A 26 -17.98 -3.42 23.45
C LEU A 26 -16.75 -4.23 23.06
N PHE A 27 -16.36 -4.16 21.79
CA PHE A 27 -15.23 -4.90 21.23
C PHE A 27 -14.27 -3.94 20.55
N GLU A 28 -12.98 -4.27 20.56
CA GLU A 28 -11.92 -3.51 19.92
C GLU A 28 -11.24 -4.32 18.81
N TRP A 29 -10.69 -3.63 17.82
CA TRP A 29 -9.95 -4.27 16.73
C TRP A 29 -8.48 -4.46 17.09
N LEU A 30 -8.03 -5.71 17.15
CA LEU A 30 -6.62 -6.04 17.39
C LEU A 30 -5.74 -5.86 16.14
N ARG A 31 -6.33 -6.04 14.96
CA ARG A 31 -5.72 -5.90 13.65
C ARG A 31 -6.46 -4.85 12.85
N MET A 32 -5.80 -4.25 11.87
CA MET A 32 -6.37 -3.14 11.09
C MET A 32 -7.67 -3.57 10.37
N PRO A 33 -8.82 -2.98 10.75
CA PRO A 33 -10.09 -3.27 10.10
C PRO A 33 -10.23 -2.54 8.77
N PHE A 34 -11.17 -3.00 7.94
CA PHE A 34 -11.58 -2.28 6.75
C PHE A 34 -12.35 -1.01 7.11
N GLY A 35 -12.30 -0.01 6.23
CA GLY A 35 -13.04 1.24 6.39
C GLY A 35 -12.30 2.34 7.16
N LEU A 36 -11.11 2.07 7.71
CA LEU A 36 -10.25 3.13 8.23
C LEU A 36 -9.64 3.93 7.07
N LYS A 37 -9.81 5.26 7.11
CA LYS A 37 -9.30 6.18 6.07
C LYS A 37 -7.82 5.99 5.75
N ASN A 38 -7.01 5.69 6.76
CA ASN A 38 -5.55 5.57 6.65
C ASN A 38 -5.07 4.13 6.41
N ALA A 39 -5.97 3.14 6.40
CA ALA A 39 -5.60 1.75 6.18
C ALA A 39 -4.87 1.51 4.83
N PRO A 40 -5.35 2.03 3.68
CA PRO A 40 -4.66 1.81 2.41
C PRO A 40 -3.24 2.41 2.38
N GLN A 41 -3.03 3.58 2.97
CA GLN A 41 -1.70 4.22 3.03
C GLN A 41 -0.72 3.41 3.87
N ILE A 42 -1.15 2.92 5.04
CA ILE A 42 -0.28 2.10 5.90
C ILE A 42 0.05 0.76 5.23
N TYR A 43 -0.91 0.16 4.53
CA TYR A 43 -0.68 -1.07 3.79
C TYR A 43 0.28 -0.88 2.61
N GLN A 44 0.15 0.22 1.86
CA GLN A 44 1.11 0.58 0.81
C GLN A 44 2.52 0.72 1.38
N LEU A 45 2.69 1.47 2.47
CA LEU A 45 3.99 1.63 3.13
C LEU A 45 4.59 0.29 3.59
N LEU A 46 3.77 -0.63 4.09
CA LEU A 46 4.21 -1.98 4.45
C LEU A 46 4.74 -2.75 3.23
N VAL A 47 4.00 -2.70 2.12
CA VAL A 47 4.39 -3.36 0.86
C VAL A 47 5.65 -2.74 0.28
N ASP A 48 5.73 -1.41 0.24
CA ASP A 48 6.88 -0.67 -0.28
C ASP A 48 8.14 -1.00 0.53
N ASN A 49 8.03 -1.03 1.87
CA ASN A 49 9.14 -1.42 2.74
C ASN A 49 9.58 -2.87 2.51
N ALA A 50 8.64 -3.80 2.33
CA ALA A 50 8.96 -5.20 2.08
C ALA A 50 9.65 -5.42 0.72
N LEU A 51 9.28 -4.63 -0.28
CA LEU A 51 9.78 -4.73 -1.65
C LEU A 51 10.99 -3.85 -1.92
N TYR A 52 11.32 -2.90 -1.05
CA TYR A 52 12.41 -1.94 -1.24
C TYR A 52 13.74 -2.61 -1.62
N GLY A 53 14.11 -3.69 -0.94
CA GLY A 53 15.34 -4.44 -1.24
C GLY A 53 15.30 -5.32 -2.50
N TYR A 54 14.11 -5.64 -3.01
CA TYR A 54 13.92 -6.53 -4.17
C TYR A 54 13.67 -5.77 -5.47
N LEU A 55 13.02 -4.61 -5.40
CA LEU A 55 12.81 -3.71 -6.55
C LEU A 55 14.02 -2.84 -6.84
N THR A 56 14.97 -2.72 -5.90
CA THR A 56 16.29 -2.14 -6.17
C THR A 56 17.11 -3.15 -6.96
N ILE A 57 16.80 -3.28 -8.25
CA ILE A 57 17.59 -4.04 -9.22
C ILE A 57 19.02 -3.52 -9.14
N GLY A 58 19.94 -4.43 -8.84
CA GLY A 58 21.31 -4.13 -8.48
C GLY A 58 21.98 -3.15 -9.43
N GLN A 59 22.80 -2.29 -8.83
CA GLN A 59 23.90 -1.56 -9.46
C GLN A 59 24.57 -2.45 -10.52
N ARG A 60 24.14 -2.34 -11.78
CA ARG A 60 24.86 -2.90 -12.90
C ARG A 60 25.99 -1.91 -13.15
N SER A 61 27.19 -2.36 -12.86
CA SER A 61 28.46 -1.66 -13.04
C SER A 61 28.59 -1.05 -14.44
N SER A 62 28.16 0.20 -14.65
CA SER A 62 28.65 1.11 -15.70
C SER A 62 27.94 2.46 -15.55
N SER A 63 28.69 3.47 -15.11
CA SER A 63 28.48 4.92 -15.33
C SER A 63 27.15 5.35 -15.98
N ASP A 64 26.07 5.47 -15.21
CA ASP A 64 25.06 6.50 -15.41
C ASP A 64 24.24 6.67 -14.13
N GLY A 65 23.67 7.85 -13.92
CA GLY A 65 23.05 8.27 -12.65
C GLY A 65 21.88 7.38 -12.14
N PRO A 66 21.36 7.64 -10.93
CA PRO A 66 20.22 6.91 -10.39
C PRO A 66 18.99 7.09 -11.29
N ILE A 67 18.54 5.99 -11.91
CA ILE A 67 17.35 5.95 -12.76
C ILE A 67 16.15 5.72 -11.86
N ASP A 68 15.23 6.69 -11.81
CA ASP A 68 13.99 6.58 -11.06
C ASP A 68 12.94 5.93 -11.97
N VAL A 69 12.52 4.69 -11.67
CA VAL A 69 11.55 3.93 -12.49
C VAL A 69 10.20 4.64 -12.64
N PHE A 70 9.86 5.53 -11.70
CA PHE A 70 8.63 6.34 -11.79
C PHE A 70 8.78 7.59 -12.67
N THR A 71 10.01 7.94 -13.06
CA THR A 71 10.32 9.14 -13.85
C THR A 71 10.95 8.79 -15.22
N ASP A 72 11.69 7.69 -15.33
CA ASP A 72 12.49 7.28 -16.49
C ASP A 72 11.94 6.02 -17.20
N GLY A 73 10.68 5.66 -16.95
CA GLY A 73 9.98 4.69 -17.79
C GLY A 73 9.77 5.28 -19.18
N GLU A 74 10.61 4.92 -20.15
CA GLU A 74 10.42 5.24 -21.56
C GLU A 74 8.94 5.03 -21.95
N PRO A 75 8.23 6.05 -22.45
CA PRO A 75 6.82 5.92 -22.77
C PRO A 75 6.68 4.94 -23.93
N GLU A 76 6.12 3.76 -23.64
CA GLU A 76 5.80 2.74 -24.64
C GLU A 76 5.01 3.41 -25.78
N THR A 77 5.63 3.60 -26.95
CA THR A 77 5.01 4.30 -28.10
C THR A 77 3.96 3.49 -28.82
N ASP A 78 3.63 2.30 -28.32
CA ASP A 78 2.59 1.48 -28.92
C ASP A 78 1.24 1.79 -28.27
N ARG A 79 0.41 2.53 -29.00
CA ARG A 79 -0.95 2.93 -28.60
C ARG A 79 -1.82 1.69 -28.42
N ARG A 80 -1.70 1.00 -27.29
CA ARG A 80 -2.73 0.09 -26.81
C ARG A 80 -3.93 0.94 -26.38
N PRO A 81 -5.17 0.62 -26.80
CA PRO A 81 -6.32 1.37 -26.35
C PRO A 81 -6.45 1.24 -24.82
N SER A 82 -6.37 2.38 -24.13
CA SER A 82 -6.53 2.49 -22.68
C SER A 82 -7.82 1.80 -22.23
N VAL A 83 -7.69 0.87 -21.28
CA VAL A 83 -8.81 0.10 -20.70
C VAL A 83 -9.52 0.85 -19.56
N LEU A 84 -9.01 2.02 -19.18
CA LEU A 84 -9.57 2.86 -18.11
C LEU A 84 -10.09 4.17 -18.71
N GLY A 85 -11.42 4.24 -18.83
CA GLY A 85 -12.13 5.47 -19.14
C GLY A 85 -12.11 6.42 -17.96
N ARG A 86 -11.68 7.66 -18.21
CA ARG A 86 -11.82 8.78 -17.26
C ARG A 86 -13.30 9.18 -17.20
N ARG A 87 -13.91 9.07 -16.02
CA ARG A 87 -15.17 9.75 -15.70
C ARG A 87 -14.84 11.03 -14.92
N SER A 88 -15.25 12.16 -15.51
CA SER A 88 -15.21 13.54 -15.03
C SER A 88 -13.84 14.25 -15.08
#